data_AF-A0A2D9U686-F1
#
_entry.id   AF-A0A2D9U686-F1
#
_cell.length_a   1.000
_cell.length_b   1.000
_cell.length_c   1.000
_cell.angle_alpha   90.00
_cell.angle_beta   90.00
_cell.angle_gamma   90.00
#
_symmetry.space_group_name_H-M   'P 1'
#
loop_
_entity.id
_entity.type
_entity.pdbx_description
1 polymer ?
#
loop_
_entity_poly.entity_id
_entity_poly.type
_entity_poly.pdbx_seq_one_letter_code
_entity_poly.pdbx_strand_id
1 'polypeptide(L)' 'MNSIKVEPKYNSNINPRIGLIALASDFIIEKDFINIIKDKNIDFFVNRIECYNPLTSQNLLKMSEKVTEVTKDLLPDEKI' A
#
# COMPACT_ATOMS: atom_id res chain seq x y z
N MET A 1 34.84 -30.06 4.22
CA MET A 1 33.79 -29.05 4.31
C MET A 1 32.46 -29.77 4.14
N ASN A 2 31.70 -29.97 5.21
CA ASN A 2 30.43 -30.70 5.13
C ASN A 2 29.32 -29.72 4.73
N SER A 3 28.71 -29.95 3.56
CA SER A 3 27.59 -29.14 3.08
C SER A 3 26.30 -29.67 3.69
N ILE A 4 25.63 -28.83 4.47
CA ILE A 4 24.33 -29.14 5.09
C ILE A 4 23.26 -28.71 4.10
N LYS A 5 22.54 -29.68 3.53
CA LYS A 5 21.43 -29.39 2.62
C LYS A 5 20.21 -29.02 3.46
N VAL A 6 19.86 -27.73 3.48
CA VAL A 6 18.69 -27.21 4.18
C VAL A 6 17.51 -27.19 3.21
N GLU A 7 16.39 -27.76 3.60
CA GLU A 7 15.15 -27.66 2.83
C GLU A 7 14.52 -26.27 3.02
N PRO A 8 14.09 -25.60 1.93
CA PRO A 8 13.42 -24.31 2.04
C PRO A 8 12.11 -24.48 2.81
N LYS A 9 11.93 -23.70 3.86
CA LYS A 9 10.70 -23.63 4.63
C LYS A 9 10.06 -22.27 4.43
N TYR A 10 8.77 -22.26 4.06
CA TYR A 10 7.99 -21.04 4.03
C TYR A 10 7.66 -20.59 5.46
N ASN A 11 7.69 -19.28 5.67
CA ASN A 11 7.29 -18.71 6.95
C ASN A 11 5.76 -18.84 7.07
N SER A 12 5.27 -19.63 8.02
CA SER A 12 3.85 -19.97 8.13
C SER A 12 2.98 -18.85 8.71
N ASN A 13 3.60 -17.84 9.33
CA ASN A 13 2.93 -16.70 9.95
C ASN A 13 3.41 -15.39 9.30
N ILE A 14 3.01 -15.16 8.06
CA ILE A 14 3.14 -13.83 7.44
C ILE A 14 1.80 -13.13 7.66
N ASN A 15 1.81 -12.04 8.43
CA ASN A 15 0.65 -11.15 8.49
C ASN A 15 0.61 -10.38 7.16
N PRO A 16 -0.38 -10.61 6.27
CA PRO A 16 -0.49 -9.85 5.03
C PRO A 16 -0.73 -8.36 5.33
N ARG A 17 -0.18 -7.49 4.50
CA ARG A 17 -0.29 -6.04 4.63
C ARG A 17 -0.78 -5.43 3.33
N ILE A 18 -1.68 -4.47 3.40
CA ILE A 18 -2.25 -3.77 2.25
C ILE A 18 -1.96 -2.28 2.41
N GLY A 19 -1.38 -1.70 1.37
CA GLY A 19 -1.19 -0.26 1.25
C GLY A 19 -2.14 0.35 0.22
N LEU A 20 -2.85 1.41 0.60
CA LEU A 20 -3.79 2.13 -0.26
C LEU A 20 -3.37 3.59 -0.41
N ILE A 21 -3.17 4.02 -1.66
CA ILE A 21 -3.02 5.44 -1.99
C ILE A 21 -4.33 5.92 -2.58
N ALA A 22 -5.01 6.82 -1.87
CA ALA A 22 -6.29 7.37 -2.27
C ALA A 22 -6.16 8.87 -2.62
N LEU A 23 -7.11 9.39 -3.41
CA LEU A 23 -7.24 10.83 -3.59
C LEU A 23 -7.71 11.46 -2.28
N ALA A 24 -7.25 12.67 -1.97
CA ALA A 24 -7.68 13.41 -0.78
C ALA A 24 -9.21 13.60 -0.71
N SER A 25 -9.87 13.65 -1.88
CA SER A 25 -11.32 13.78 -2.02
C SER A 25 -12.08 12.45 -2.00
N ASP A 26 -11.40 11.30 -2.04
CA ASP A 26 -12.05 9.99 -2.02
C ASP A 26 -12.24 9.51 -0.57
N PHE A 27 -13.49 9.32 -0.18
CA PHE A 27 -13.88 8.84 1.15
C PHE A 27 -14.57 7.47 1.10
N ILE A 28 -14.78 6.92 -0.09
CA ILE A 28 -15.55 5.68 -0.28
C ILE A 28 -14.61 4.49 -0.26
N ILE A 29 -13.49 4.59 -0.98
CA ILE A 29 -12.55 3.48 -1.19
C ILE A 29 -12.01 2.89 0.12
N GLU A 30 -11.72 3.73 1.11
CA GLU A 30 -11.23 3.30 2.42
C GLU A 30 -12.26 2.46 3.17
N LYS A 31 -13.52 2.90 3.16
CA LYS A 31 -14.62 2.20 3.82
C LYS A 31 -14.90 0.85 3.15
N ASP A 32 -14.84 0.79 1.82
CA ASP A 32 -15.02 -0.45 1.08
C ASP A 32 -13.93 -1.46 1.40
N PHE A 33 -12.67 -1.03 1.45
CA PHE A 33 -11.55 -1.90 1.86
C PHE A 33 -11.70 -2.39 3.29
N ILE A 34 -12.02 -1.51 4.24
CA ILE A 34 -12.25 -1.87 5.64
C ILE A 34 -13.35 -2.94 5.74
N ASN A 35 -14.44 -2.80 4.98
CA ASN A 35 -15.52 -3.79 4.98
C ASN A 35 -15.06 -5.15 4.42
N ILE A 36 -14.22 -5.17 3.39
CA ILE A 36 -13.72 -6.41 2.77
C ILE A 36 -12.75 -7.16 3.70
N ILE A 37 -11.93 -6.44 4.47
CA ILE A 37 -10.88 -7.03 5.33
C ILE A 37 -11.29 -7.19 6.79
N LYS A 38 -12.50 -6.75 7.17
CA LYS A 38 -12.98 -6.66 8.56
C LYS A 38 -12.72 -7.90 9.44
N ASP A 39 -12.81 -9.09 8.86
CA ASP A 39 -12.66 -10.36 9.58
C ASP A 39 -11.37 -11.11 9.19
N LYS A 40 -10.42 -10.40 8.60
CA LYS A 40 -9.11 -10.92 8.17
C LYS A 40 -8.01 -10.26 8.99
N ASN A 41 -7.03 -11.06 9.43
CA ASN A 41 -5.81 -10.53 10.04
C ASN A 41 -4.93 -9.94 8.92
N ILE A 42 -5.21 -8.70 8.53
CA ILE A 42 -4.50 -7.94 7.50
C ILE A 42 -4.22 -6.56 8.08
N ASP A 43 -2.95 -6.12 8.05
CA ASP A 43 -2.64 -4.73 8.39
C ASP A 43 -2.97 -3.83 7.20
N PHE A 44 -3.64 -2.71 7.45
CA PHE A 44 -4.11 -1.80 6.42
C PHE A 44 -3.55 -0.39 6.64
N PHE A 45 -2.87 0.13 5.63
CA PHE A 45 -2.23 1.44 5.65
C PHE A 45 -2.81 2.29 4.52
N VAL A 46 -3.16 3.53 4.82
CA VAL A 46 -3.77 4.45 3.86
C VAL A 46 -2.99 5.74 3.85
N ASN A 47 -2.69 6.20 2.65
CA ASN A 47 -2.09 7.51 2.45
C ASN A 47 -2.84 8.27 1.35
N ARG A 48 -2.88 9.59 1.45
CA ARG A 48 -3.71 10.43 0.58
C ARG A 48 -2.85 11.39 -0.23
N ILE A 49 -3.14 11.47 -1.53
CA ILE A 49 -2.52 12.44 -2.45
C ILE A 49 -3.49 13.58 -2.78
N GLU A 50 -2.95 14.77 -3.02
CA GLU A 50 -3.72 15.93 -3.45
C GLU A 50 -4.43 15.67 -4.79
N CYS A 51 -5.69 16.09 -4.89
CA CYS A 51 -6.49 15.94 -6.09
C CYS A 51 -6.47 17.23 -6.93
N TYR A 52 -5.88 17.18 -8.12
CA TYR A 52 -5.96 18.25 -9.13
C TYR A 52 -7.14 18.06 -10.09
N ASN A 53 -8.14 18.93 -9.98
CA ASN A 53 -9.32 18.97 -10.85
C ASN A 53 -9.26 20.18 -11.80
N PRO A 54 -9.71 20.11 -13.07
CA PRO A 54 -10.30 18.96 -13.78
C PRO A 54 -9.32 17.79 -14.00
N LEU A 55 -9.82 16.56 -14.09
CA LEU A 55 -9.04 15.35 -14.41
C LEU A 55 -8.55 15.37 -15.87
N THR A 56 -7.59 16.24 -16.14
CA THR A 56 -6.89 16.34 -17.43
C THR A 56 -5.61 15.52 -17.39
N SER A 57 -5.09 15.12 -18.55
CA SER A 57 -3.83 14.37 -18.64
C SER A 57 -2.66 15.07 -17.93
N GLN A 58 -2.57 16.40 -18.02
CA GLN A 58 -1.54 17.19 -17.34
C GLN A 58 -1.67 17.11 -15.81
N ASN A 59 -2.90 17.19 -15.29
CA ASN A 59 -3.15 17.09 -13.86
C ASN A 59 -2.88 15.68 -13.32
N LEU A 60 -3.22 14.64 -14.10
CA LEU A 60 -2.90 13.25 -13.77
C LEU A 60 -1.38 13.01 -13.74
N LEU A 61 -0.63 13.57 -14.69
CA LEU A 61 0.84 13.49 -14.69
C LEU A 61 1.43 14.13 -13.42
N LYS A 62 0.96 15.33 -13.04
CA LYS A 62 1.38 15.98 -11.79
C LYS A 62 1.04 15.17 -10.54
N MET A 63 -0.13 14.52 -10.50
CA MET A 63 -0.48 13.60 -9.41
C MET A 63 0.48 12.41 -9.38
N SER A 64 0.82 11.84 -10.55
CA SER A 64 1.66 10.65 -10.65
C SER A 64 3.07 10.85 -10.08
N GLU A 65 3.63 12.05 -10.23
CA GLU A 65 4.94 12.41 -9.66
C GLU A 65 4.92 12.36 -8.13
N LYS A 66 3.80 12.74 -7.50
CA LYS A 66 3.62 12.71 -6.04
C LYS A 66 3.37 11.31 -5.49
N VAL A 67 2.89 10.36 -6.30
CA VAL A 67 2.59 8.99 -5.84
C VAL A 67 3.84 8.35 -5.25
N THR A 68 4.99 8.44 -5.92
CA THR A 68 6.24 7.82 -5.46
C THR A 68 6.72 8.38 -4.11
N GLU A 69 6.51 9.67 -3.86
CA GLU A 69 6.86 10.31 -2.59
C GLU A 69 5.97 9.79 -1.47
N VAL A 70 4.66 9.80 -1.69
CA VAL A 70 3.66 9.39 -0.70
C VAL A 70 3.69 7.88 -0.40
N THR A 71 4.19 7.05 -1.32
CA THR A 71 4.42 5.62 -1.04
C THR A 71 5.46 5.41 0.06
N LYS A 72 6.45 6.30 0.22
CA LYS A 72 7.48 6.17 1.28
C LYS A 72 6.89 6.31 2.67
N ASP A 73 5.88 7.17 2.78
CA ASP A 73 5.18 7.45 4.04
C ASP A 73 4.18 6.35 4.41
N LEU A 74 3.93 5.39 3.51
CA LEU A 74 2.92 4.34 3.69
C LEU A 74 3.37 3.26 4.69
N LEU A 75 4.69 3.00 4.71
CA LEU A 75 5.37 2.12 5.68
C LEU A 75 6.73 2.75 6.01
N PRO A 76 6.76 3.79 6.86
CA PRO A 76 8.01 4.43 7.21
C PRO A 76 8.97 3.41 7.83
N ASP A 77 10.23 3.46 7.40
CA ASP A 77 11.34 2.64 7.90
C ASP A 77 11.28 1.12 7.63
N GLU A 78 10.30 0.63 6.85
CA GLU A 78 10.32 -0.76 6.38
C GLU A 78 11.30 -0.94 5.20
N LYS A 79 12.09 -2.01 5.27
CA LYS A 79 12.89 -2.48 4.13
C LYS A 79 11.96 -3.24 3.18
N ILE A 80 11.72 -2.65 2.00
CA ILE A 80 11.04 -3.28 0.86
C ILE A 80 11.87 -4.45 0.33
#